data_AF-A0A4P2Q7N1-F1
#
_entry.id   AF-A0A4P2Q7N1-F1
#
_cell.length_a   1.000
_cell.length_b   1.000
_cell.length_c   1.000
_cell.angle_alpha   90.00
_cell.angle_beta   90.00
_cell.angle_gamma   90.00
#
_symmetry.space_group_name_H-M   'P 1'
#
loop_
_entity.id
_entity.type
_entity.pdbx_description
1 polymer ?
#
loop_
_entity_poly.entity_id
_entity_poly.type
_entity_poly.pdbx_seq_one_letter_code
_entity_poly.pdbx_strand_id
1 'polypeptide(L)' 'MDLDIECLREAKVENVERLAHALGVRLPEHKRHDKRAYTRELIRVVMQGIRRDAERARGRRFFGRR' A
#
# COMPACT_ATOMS: atom_id res chain seq x y z
N MET A 1 0.25 -1.27 -15.44
CA MET A 1 1.38 -1.66 -14.55
C MET A 1 0.76 -2.54 -13.50
N ASP A 2 0.83 -3.85 -13.69
CA ASP A 2 0.46 -4.79 -12.64
C ASP A 2 1.50 -4.64 -11.55
N LEU A 3 1.08 -4.04 -10.44
CA LEU A 3 1.98 -3.88 -9.30
C LEU A 3 2.27 -5.28 -8.77
N ASP A 4 3.54 -5.69 -8.86
CA ASP A 4 3.93 -7.05 -8.48
C ASP A 4 3.85 -7.20 -6.96
N ILE A 5 2.83 -7.93 -6.53
CA ILE A 5 2.59 -8.24 -5.11
C ILE A 5 3.76 -9.01 -4.50
N GLU A 6 4.54 -9.73 -5.32
CA GLU A 6 5.70 -10.48 -4.84
C GLU A 6 6.79 -9.54 -4.31
N CYS A 7 6.99 -8.37 -4.92
CA CYS A 7 7.93 -7.36 -4.41
C CYS A 7 7.58 -6.89 -2.98
N LEU A 8 6.28 -6.71 -2.69
CA LEU A 8 5.83 -6.34 -1.34
C LEU A 8 5.93 -7.50 -0.33
N ARG A 9 5.86 -8.75 -0.80
CA ARG A 9 6.01 -9.94 0.05
C ARG A 9 7.45 -10.18 0.48
N GLU A 10 8.40 -9.85 -0.37
CA GLU A 10 9.83 -9.99 -0.10
C GLU A 10 10.38 -8.83 0.76
N ALA A 11 9.68 -7.69 0.79
CA ALA A 11 10.08 -6.53 1.56
C ALA A 11 10.01 -6.75 3.08
N LYS A 12 10.91 -6.10 3.82
CA LYS A 12 10.81 -5.97 5.27
C LYS A 12 9.48 -5.30 5.66
N VAL A 13 8.80 -5.84 6.66
CA VAL A 13 7.47 -5.37 7.09
C VAL A 13 7.48 -3.88 7.43
N GLU A 14 8.54 -3.39 8.08
CA GLU A 14 8.69 -2.00 8.48
C GLU A 14 8.73 -1.05 7.26
N ASN A 15 9.25 -1.52 6.13
CA ASN A 15 9.24 -0.73 4.90
C ASN A 15 7.82 -0.66 4.30
N VAL A 16 7.06 -1.75 4.41
CA VAL A 16 5.66 -1.80 3.97
C VAL A 16 4.77 -0.91 4.85
N GLU A 17 5.01 -0.86 6.16
CA GLU A 17 4.34 0.05 7.09
C GLU A 17 4.64 1.52 6.76
N ARG A 18 5.91 1.88 6.51
CA ARG A 18 6.30 3.23 6.08
C ARG A 18 5.61 3.62 4.78
N LEU A 19 5.50 2.70 3.83
CA LEU A 19 4.78 2.93 2.59
C LEU A 19 3.29 3.17 2.84
N ALA A 20 2.66 2.39 3.72
CA ALA A 20 1.26 2.60 4.11
C ALA A 20 1.06 4.01 4.69
N HIS A 21 1.95 4.45 5.59
CA HIS A 21 1.92 5.81 6.14
C HIS A 21 2.07 6.90 5.08
N ALA A 22 3.02 6.74 4.15
CA ALA A 22 3.23 7.69 3.06
C ALA A 22 2.02 7.79 2.12
N LEU A 23 1.30 6.68 1.93
CA LEU A 23 0.05 6.63 1.15
C LEU A 23 -1.18 7.11 1.94
N GLY A 24 -1.04 7.43 3.23
CA GLY A 24 -2.15 7.79 4.11
C GLY A 24 -3.10 6.61 4.40
N VAL A 25 -2.63 5.38 4.26
CA VAL A 25 -3.39 4.16 4.54
C VAL A 25 -3.27 3.82 6.02
N ARG A 26 -4.41 3.54 6.66
CA ARG A 26 -4.43 3.08 8.05
C ARG A 26 -3.83 1.67 8.14
N LEU A 27 -2.91 1.49 9.07
CA LEU A 27 -2.34 0.16 9.36
C LEU A 27 -3.41 -0.78 9.94
N PRO A 28 -3.36 -2.08 9.60
CA PRO A 28 -4.21 -3.07 10.24
C PRO A 28 -3.86 -3.24 11.73
N GLU A 29 -4.76 -3.82 12.50
CA GLU A 29 -4.54 -4.03 13.93
C GLU A 29 -3.46 -5.08 14.19
N HIS A 30 -2.52 -4.75 15.07
CA HIS A 30 -1.49 -5.69 15.52
C HIS A 30 -2.08 -6.73 16.46
N LYS A 31 -2.42 -7.90 15.92
CA LYS A 31 -2.74 -9.08 16.75
C LYS A 31 -1.44 -9.70 17.23
N ARG A 32 -1.14 -9.60 18.54
CA ARG A 32 0.11 -10.06 19.19
C ARG A 32 0.55 -11.49 18.81
N HIS A 33 -0.40 -12.36 18.44
CA HIS A 33 -0.14 -13.76 18.16
C HIS A 33 -0.06 -14.12 16.66
N ASP A 34 -0.32 -13.19 15.73
CA ASP A 34 -0.34 -13.53 14.29
C ASP A 34 0.33 -12.48 13.41
N LYS A 35 1.67 -12.52 13.40
CA LYS A 35 2.50 -11.69 12.52
C LYS A 35 2.25 -11.96 11.04
N ARG A 36 1.94 -13.21 10.65
CA ARG A 36 1.72 -13.59 9.24
C ARG A 36 0.39 -13.08 8.70
N ALA A 37 -0.66 -13.06 9.52
CA ALA A 37 -1.93 -12.42 9.16
C ALA A 37 -1.75 -10.90 9.04
N TYR A 38 -1.06 -10.29 10.01
CA TYR A 38 -0.75 -8.86 9.96
C TYR A 38 -0.05 -8.46 8.65
N THR A 39 1.06 -9.14 8.29
CA THR A 39 1.79 -8.84 7.05
C THR A 39 0.93 -9.03 5.81
N ARG A 40 0.11 -10.09 5.75
CA ARG A 40 -0.81 -10.34 4.62
C ARG A 40 -1.86 -9.24 4.47
N GLU A 41 -2.43 -8.80 5.58
CA GLU A 41 -3.41 -7.71 5.58
C GLU A 41 -2.77 -6.38 5.21
N LEU A 42 -1.58 -6.09 5.76
CA LEU A 42 -0.79 -4.91 5.47
C LEU A 42 -0.51 -4.79 3.97
N ILE A 43 -0.01 -5.86 3.33
CA ILE A 43 0.24 -5.88 1.89
C ILE A 43 -1.04 -5.59 1.10
N ARG A 44 -2.18 -6.18 1.49
CA ARG A 44 -3.47 -5.94 0.81
C ARG A 44 -3.89 -4.48 0.88
N VAL A 45 -3.83 -3.86 2.05
CA VAL A 45 -4.27 -2.46 2.21
C VAL A 45 -3.31 -1.50 1.49
N VAL A 46 -2.00 -1.77 1.51
CA VAL A 46 -1.00 -0.99 0.77
C VAL A 46 -1.23 -1.08 -0.73
N MET A 47 -1.49 -2.28 -1.26
CA MET A 47 -1.82 -2.46 -2.68
C MET A 47 -3.05 -1.64 -3.10
N GLN A 48 -4.09 -1.58 -2.26
CA GLN A 48 -5.25 -0.73 -2.52
C GLN A 48 -4.88 0.76 -2.49
N GLY A 49 -4.04 1.17 -1.53
CA GLY A 49 -3.52 2.54 -1.44
C GLY A 49 -2.76 2.97 -2.70
N ILE A 50 -1.87 2.12 -3.21
CA ILE A 50 -1.09 2.40 -4.43
C ILE A 50 -2.01 2.55 -5.65
N ARG A 51 -3.02 1.67 -5.78
CA ARG A 51 -4.00 1.78 -6.88
C ARG A 51 -4.76 3.11 -6.83
N ARG A 52 -5.23 3.50 -5.64
CA ARG A 52 -5.93 4.79 -5.43
C ARG A 52 -5.02 6.00 -5.71
N ASP A 53 -3.77 5.96 -5.27
CA ASP A 53 -2.83 7.05 -5.54
C ASP A 53 -2.52 7.17 -7.04
N ALA A 54 -2.34 6.05 -7.74
CA ALA A 54 -2.14 6.01 -9.18
C ALA A 54 -3.37 6.55 -9.96
N GLU A 55 -4.59 6.26 -9.51
CA GLU A 55 -5.82 6.86 -10.05
C GLU A 55 -5.85 8.37 -9.82
N ARG A 56 -5.54 8.82 -8.61
CA ARG A 56 -5.48 10.25 -8.27
C ARG A 56 -4.42 11.00 -9.07
N ALA A 57 -3.26 10.39 -9.31
CA ALA A 57 -2.19 10.96 -10.13
C ALA A 57 -2.62 11.10 -11.60
N ARG A 58 -3.32 10.09 -12.15
CA ARG A 58 -3.89 10.16 -13.51
C ARG A 58 -4.97 11.24 -13.63
N GLY A 59 -5.85 11.35 -12.65
CA GLY A 59 -6.84 12.44 -12.58
C GLY A 59 -6.19 13.82 -12.53
N ARG A 60 -5.17 14.01 -11.69
CA ARG A 60 -4.41 15.28 -11.63
C ARG A 60 -3.73 15.64 -12.95
N ARG A 61 -3.17 14.66 -13.67
CA ARG A 61 -2.59 14.89 -15.02
C ARG A 61 -3.62 15.35 -16.05
N PHE A 62 -4.87 14.92 -15.93
CA PHE A 62 -5.95 15.34 -16.84
C PHE A 62 -6.44 16.77 -16.58
N PHE A 63 -6.50 17.20 -15.31
CA PHE A 63 -6.96 18.54 -14.95
C PHE A 63 -5.86 19.62 -14.97
N GLY A 64 -4.58 19.25 -14.95
CA GLY A 64 -3.45 20.19 -15.03
C GLY A 64 -3.05 20.63 -16.46
N ARG A 65 -3.82 20.24 -17.48
CA ARG A 65 -3.68 20.71 -18.87
C ARG A 65 -4.90 21.56 -19.25
N ARG A 66 -5.01 22.76 -18.68
CA ARG A 66 -5.82 23.86 -19.21
C ARG A 66 -5.10 25.17 -18.95
#